data_AF-A0A7R9YE59-F1
#
_entry.id   AF-A0A7R9YE59-F1
#
_cell.length_a   1.000
_cell.length_b   1.000
_cell.length_c   1.000
_cell.angle_alpha   90.00
_cell.angle_beta   90.00
_cell.angle_gamma   90.00
#
_symmetry.space_group_name_H-M   'P 1'
#
loop_
_entity.id
_entity.type
_entity.pdbx_description
1 polymer ?
#
loop_
_entity_poly.entity_id
_entity_poly.type
_entity_poly.pdbx_seq_one_letter_code
_entity_poly.pdbx_strand_id
1 'polypeptide(L)'
;LTSTSIYFQPETDSDDSRKSRMQRWRLARLSEVHGRRFLLRPCALELFFADAQGVFFAFGDQRERMRFYRTLRRQSGTCPLLSSPRSLHPPRVLEHYRWTHLWQTRQISNFEYIMRLNVIAGRSYNDLTQYPVFPWVISDYTSDTLDLSNPATFRDLEKPIGALSPDRLEAFLDRYQSLKLVPDPQMPPFMYGSHYSSAGVVLHYLIRQEPYTSMAIDLHDGRFDCPDRLFFNVHESYASCTTSMTDVKELIPELFCMPEMLLNSNKFGFGTLQDGNAVDSVVLPPWAKGDPWEFVRLHKEALESEHVSSNLHKWVDLIFGYKQRGPASEEANNVFFYLTYEGGVDIDEIEDPQDKHATEQQIYHFGQTPSQLMTEPHPARLPAAECILTLGS
;
A
#
# COMPACT_ATOMS: atom_id res chain seq x y z
N LEU A 1 5.01 10.35 28.21
CA LEU A 1 3.53 10.34 28.32
C LEU A 1 3.15 10.92 29.68
N THR A 2 2.24 11.90 29.70
CA THR A 2 1.67 12.49 30.93
C THR A 2 0.20 12.08 31.07
N SER A 3 -0.52 12.57 32.08
CA SER A 3 -1.96 12.34 32.22
C SER A 3 -2.83 13.05 31.17
N THR A 4 -2.30 14.04 30.44
CA THR A 4 -3.08 14.85 29.49
C THR A 4 -2.50 14.91 28.10
N SER A 5 -1.23 14.53 27.91
CA SER A 5 -0.53 14.69 26.63
C SER A 5 0.60 13.68 26.43
N ILE A 6 0.85 13.35 25.16
CA ILE A 6 2.05 12.69 24.65
C ILE A 6 3.03 13.78 24.24
N TYR A 7 4.31 13.55 24.53
CA TYR A 7 5.41 14.43 24.13
C TYR A 7 6.47 13.58 23.44
N PHE A 8 7.06 14.14 22.39
CA PHE A 8 8.21 13.55 21.70
C PHE A 8 9.28 14.62 21.54
N GLN A 9 10.50 14.31 21.98
CA GLN A 9 11.67 15.17 21.84
C GLN A 9 12.65 14.42 20.95
N PRO A 10 12.91 14.91 19.73
CA PRO A 10 13.97 14.36 18.90
C PRO A 10 15.31 14.46 19.63
N GLU A 11 16.11 13.40 19.59
CA GLU A 11 17.53 13.47 19.98
C GLU A 11 18.25 14.37 18.96
N THR A 12 19.01 15.34 19.46
CA THR A 12 19.77 16.27 18.61
C THR A 12 21.22 15.84 18.54
N ASP A 13 21.65 15.32 17.41
CA ASP A 13 23.05 15.26 17.04
C ASP A 13 23.45 16.58 16.39
N SER A 14 24.14 17.45 17.15
CA SER A 14 24.90 18.67 16.79
C SER A 14 24.28 19.80 15.92
N ASP A 15 24.51 21.04 16.40
CA ASP A 15 24.41 22.40 15.81
C ASP A 15 23.17 22.92 15.05
N ASP A 16 22.22 22.08 14.61
CA ASP A 16 21.01 22.60 13.95
C ASP A 16 19.86 22.86 14.95
N SER A 17 20.02 23.93 15.74
CA SER A 17 19.04 24.41 16.74
C SER A 17 17.63 24.69 16.20
N ARG A 18 17.41 24.63 14.88
CA ARG A 18 16.10 24.85 14.24
C ARG A 18 15.21 23.60 14.20
N LYS A 19 15.74 22.39 14.48
CA LYS A 19 15.00 21.11 14.33
C LYS A 19 14.53 20.45 15.64
N SER A 20 14.89 20.96 16.82
CA SER A 20 14.63 20.27 18.11
C SER A 20 13.33 20.64 18.81
N ARG A 21 12.28 21.05 18.08
CA ARG A 21 11.04 21.46 18.73
C ARG A 21 10.31 20.24 19.31
N MET A 22 10.23 20.17 20.63
CA MET A 22 9.37 19.23 21.35
C MET A 22 7.98 19.21 20.73
N GLN A 23 7.54 18.05 20.29
CA GLN A 23 6.21 17.84 19.77
C GLN A 23 5.28 17.40 20.90
N ARG A 24 4.02 17.86 20.83
CA ARG A 24 3.00 17.57 21.86
C ARG A 24 1.67 17.25 21.21
N TRP A 25 1.06 16.14 21.64
CA TRP A 25 -0.29 15.76 21.26
C TRP A 25 -1.17 15.59 22.50
N ARG A 26 -2.37 16.19 22.47
CA ARG A 26 -3.31 16.15 23.61
C ARG A 26 -4.12 14.85 23.57
N LEU A 27 -4.15 14.13 24.70
CA LEU A 27 -4.93 12.90 24.84
C LEU A 27 -6.44 13.13 24.67
N ALA A 28 -6.93 14.31 25.06
CA ALA A 28 -8.32 14.71 24.86
C ALA A 28 -8.76 14.69 23.38
N ARG A 29 -7.82 14.76 22.44
CA ARG A 29 -8.07 14.75 20.99
C ARG A 29 -7.84 13.39 20.35
N LEU A 30 -7.28 12.42 21.07
CA LEU A 30 -6.94 11.11 20.53
C LEU A 30 -8.23 10.36 20.18
N SER A 31 -8.43 10.07 18.90
CA SER A 31 -9.62 9.37 18.39
C SER A 31 -9.35 7.89 18.12
N GLU A 32 -8.18 7.56 17.60
CA GLU A 32 -7.85 6.18 17.25
C GLU A 32 -6.41 5.83 17.58
N VAL A 33 -6.20 4.57 17.93
CA VAL A 33 -4.88 3.96 18.10
C VAL A 33 -4.89 2.64 17.36
N HIS A 34 -3.91 2.44 16.48
CA HIS A 34 -3.75 1.22 15.71
C HIS A 34 -2.37 0.60 15.91
N GLY A 35 -2.33 -0.73 15.86
CA GLY A 35 -1.08 -1.48 15.84
C GLY A 35 -0.39 -1.26 14.50
N ARG A 36 0.92 -1.05 14.54
CA ARG A 36 1.76 -0.98 13.34
C ARG A 36 2.96 -1.89 13.46
N ARG A 37 3.55 -2.17 12.31
CA ARG A 37 4.86 -2.78 12.20
C ARG A 37 5.86 -1.73 11.74
N PHE A 38 7.11 -1.92 12.09
CA PHE A 38 8.24 -1.18 11.53
C PHE A 38 9.31 -2.20 11.17
N LEU A 39 9.74 -2.23 9.90
CA LEU A 39 10.60 -3.27 9.37
C LEU A 39 10.04 -4.68 9.67
N LEU A 40 8.75 -4.89 9.37
CA LEU A 40 7.98 -6.11 9.66
C LEU A 40 7.87 -6.53 11.14
N ARG A 41 8.52 -5.83 12.09
CA ARG A 41 8.41 -6.12 13.52
C ARG A 41 7.19 -5.43 14.12
N PRO A 42 6.37 -6.09 14.96
CA PRO A 42 5.17 -5.51 15.58
C PRO A 42 5.48 -4.55 16.75
N CYS A 43 6.44 -3.64 16.54
CA CYS A 43 6.98 -2.72 17.53
C CYS A 43 6.49 -1.27 17.34
N ALA A 44 5.47 -1.01 16.52
CA ALA A 44 5.00 0.36 16.27
C ALA A 44 3.52 0.58 16.63
N LEU A 45 3.15 1.86 16.77
CA LEU A 45 1.78 2.33 16.92
C LEU A 45 1.56 3.55 16.03
N GLU A 46 0.35 3.68 15.50
CA GLU A 46 -0.10 4.92 14.88
C GLU A 46 -1.31 5.47 15.63
N LEU A 47 -1.24 6.76 15.95
CA LEU A 47 -2.25 7.47 16.73
C LEU A 47 -2.87 8.55 15.84
N PHE A 48 -4.19 8.59 15.79
CA PHE A 48 -4.95 9.59 15.04
C PHE A 48 -5.72 10.50 16.00
N PHE A 49 -5.77 11.78 15.64
CA PHE A 49 -6.37 12.83 16.44
C PHE A 49 -7.49 13.53 15.70
N ALA A 50 -8.42 14.14 16.44
CA ALA A 50 -9.59 14.82 15.88
C ALA A 50 -9.29 16.07 15.01
N ASP A 51 -8.04 16.54 14.93
CA ASP A 51 -7.55 17.52 13.93
C ASP A 51 -7.03 16.89 12.63
N ALA A 52 -7.31 15.60 12.41
CA ALA A 52 -6.77 14.82 11.30
C ALA A 52 -5.23 14.66 11.32
N GLN A 53 -4.57 14.97 12.44
CA GLN A 53 -3.16 14.62 12.63
C GLN A 53 -3.04 13.12 12.90
N GLY A 54 -2.08 12.49 12.21
CA GLY A 54 -1.59 11.15 12.52
C GLY A 54 -0.15 11.23 13.00
N VAL A 55 0.23 10.41 13.97
CA VAL A 55 1.63 10.23 14.38
C VAL A 55 1.97 8.75 14.47
N PHE A 56 3.11 8.39 13.90
CA PHE A 56 3.66 7.04 13.92
C PHE A 56 4.82 6.97 14.91
N PHE A 57 4.76 6.04 15.86
CA PHE A 57 5.84 5.76 16.80
C PHE A 57 6.33 4.33 16.59
N ALA A 58 7.59 4.20 16.17
CA ALA A 58 8.35 2.95 16.31
C ALA A 58 9.00 2.91 17.69
N PHE A 59 8.91 1.78 18.37
CA PHE A 59 9.54 1.51 19.66
C PHE A 59 10.70 0.54 19.48
N GLY A 60 11.60 0.43 20.47
CA GLY A 60 12.74 -0.47 20.37
C GLY A 60 12.33 -1.93 20.18
N ASP A 61 11.24 -2.35 20.83
CA ASP A 61 10.70 -3.69 20.69
C ASP A 61 9.16 -3.75 20.91
N GLN A 62 8.61 -4.96 20.76
CA GLN A 62 7.20 -5.23 20.99
C GLN A 62 6.76 -4.99 22.46
N ARG A 63 7.65 -5.21 23.43
CA ARG A 63 7.39 -5.10 24.87
C ARG A 63 7.24 -3.64 25.30
N GLU A 64 8.12 -2.77 24.83
CA GLU A 64 8.07 -1.32 25.03
C GLU A 64 6.81 -0.71 24.42
N ARG A 65 6.51 -1.07 23.16
CA ARG A 65 5.26 -0.69 22.50
C ARG A 65 4.04 -1.08 23.35
N MET A 66 4.00 -2.31 23.87
CA MET A 66 2.89 -2.75 24.74
C MET A 66 2.85 -2.03 26.08
N ARG A 67 4.00 -1.71 26.67
CA ARG A 67 4.08 -0.92 27.90
C ARG A 67 3.48 0.46 27.68
N PHE A 68 3.86 1.12 26.59
CA PHE A 68 3.29 2.42 26.20
C PHE A 68 1.78 2.31 25.97
N TYR A 69 1.33 1.36 25.14
CA TYR A 69 -0.08 1.17 24.81
C TYR A 69 -0.95 0.89 26.04
N ARG A 70 -0.49 0.01 26.95
CA ARG A 70 -1.21 -0.29 28.20
C ARG A 70 -1.31 0.94 29.10
N THR A 71 -0.25 1.75 29.15
CA THR A 71 -0.25 3.01 29.93
C THR A 71 -1.23 4.01 29.34
N LEU A 72 -1.23 4.20 28.02
CA LEU A 72 -2.17 5.04 27.29
C LEU A 72 -3.63 4.58 27.53
N ARG A 73 -3.92 3.29 27.43
CA ARG A 73 -5.27 2.74 27.66
C ARG A 73 -5.74 2.82 29.10
N ARG A 74 -4.84 2.80 30.09
CA ARG A 74 -5.18 3.07 31.51
C ARG A 74 -5.63 4.50 31.75
N GLN A 75 -5.24 5.42 30.87
CA GLN A 75 -5.65 6.83 30.90
C GLN A 75 -6.96 7.08 30.13
N SER A 76 -7.81 6.07 29.93
CA SER A 76 -9.03 6.17 29.11
C SER A 76 -9.97 7.31 29.52
N GLY A 77 -10.02 7.68 30.81
CA GLY A 77 -10.79 8.83 31.29
C GLY A 77 -10.33 10.19 30.74
N THR A 78 -9.14 10.25 30.14
CA THR A 78 -8.56 11.45 29.52
C THR A 78 -8.57 11.41 27.99
N CYS A 79 -9.07 10.31 27.41
CA CYS A 79 -9.20 10.09 25.97
C CYS A 79 -10.69 9.90 25.61
N PRO A 80 -11.55 10.93 25.73
CA PRO A 80 -13.00 10.79 25.55
C PRO A 80 -13.41 10.46 24.11
N LEU A 81 -12.54 10.71 23.12
CA LEU A 81 -12.81 10.45 21.70
C LEU A 81 -12.28 9.10 21.22
N LEU A 82 -11.55 8.36 22.08
CA LEU A 82 -10.85 7.15 21.66
C LEU A 82 -11.85 6.00 21.42
N SER A 83 -12.07 5.68 20.15
CA SER A 83 -13.06 4.68 19.71
C SER A 83 -12.45 3.34 19.32
N SER A 84 -11.15 3.28 19.03
CA SER A 84 -10.53 2.05 18.53
C SER A 84 -10.52 0.91 19.55
N PRO A 85 -10.68 -0.36 19.13
CA PRO A 85 -10.75 -1.51 20.04
C PRO A 85 -9.45 -1.70 20.82
N ARG A 86 -9.54 -2.39 21.97
CA ARG A 86 -8.35 -2.68 22.79
C ARG A 86 -7.36 -3.63 22.11
N SER A 87 -7.82 -4.49 21.22
CA SER A 87 -6.95 -5.37 20.43
C SER A 87 -6.16 -4.57 19.41
N LEU A 88 -4.87 -4.90 19.26
CA LEU A 88 -4.01 -4.40 18.17
C LEU A 88 -3.83 -5.44 17.05
N HIS A 89 -4.41 -6.63 17.19
CA HIS A 89 -4.29 -7.72 16.22
C HIS A 89 -5.22 -7.48 15.02
N PRO A 90 -4.68 -7.32 13.79
CA PRO A 90 -5.45 -6.84 12.64
C PRO A 90 -6.78 -7.59 12.36
N PRO A 91 -6.81 -8.94 12.28
CA PRO A 91 -8.08 -9.67 12.11
C PRO A 91 -9.16 -9.33 13.14
N ARG A 92 -8.78 -9.17 14.43
CA ARG A 92 -9.74 -8.84 15.50
C ARG A 92 -10.24 -7.39 15.40
N VAL A 93 -9.42 -6.49 14.86
CA VAL A 93 -9.82 -5.10 14.65
C VAL A 93 -10.78 -4.99 13.46
N LEU A 94 -10.52 -5.72 12.38
CA LEU A 94 -11.43 -5.78 11.23
C LEU A 94 -12.82 -6.32 11.65
N GLU A 95 -12.85 -7.40 12.42
CA GLU A 95 -14.07 -8.00 12.95
C GLU A 95 -14.86 -7.00 13.83
N HIS A 96 -14.17 -6.29 14.72
CA HIS A 96 -14.78 -5.31 15.62
C HIS A 96 -15.56 -4.22 14.89
N TYR A 97 -15.00 -3.68 13.81
CA TYR A 97 -15.62 -2.57 13.08
C TYR A 97 -16.72 -3.00 12.10
N ARG A 98 -16.83 -4.30 11.79
CA ARG A 98 -17.82 -4.86 10.85
C ARG A 98 -17.79 -4.22 9.45
N TRP A 99 -16.64 -3.70 9.03
CA TRP A 99 -16.50 -2.99 7.76
C TRP A 99 -16.77 -3.87 6.54
N THR A 100 -16.42 -5.15 6.60
CA THR A 100 -16.75 -6.12 5.54
C THR A 100 -18.26 -6.18 5.32
N HIS A 101 -19.05 -6.24 6.40
CA HIS A 101 -20.51 -6.24 6.29
C HIS A 101 -21.07 -4.93 5.71
N LEU A 102 -20.54 -3.77 6.15
CA LEU A 102 -20.94 -2.47 5.60
C LEU A 102 -20.62 -2.37 4.10
N TRP A 103 -19.46 -2.89 3.69
CA TRP A 103 -19.07 -2.91 2.28
C TRP A 103 -19.95 -3.86 1.46
N GLN A 104 -20.18 -5.08 1.95
CA GLN A 104 -21.05 -6.06 1.30
C GLN A 104 -22.46 -5.52 1.08
N THR A 105 -23.00 -4.81 2.08
CA THR A 105 -24.33 -4.18 2.03
C THR A 105 -24.32 -2.77 1.40
N ARG A 106 -23.19 -2.36 0.79
CA ARG A 106 -23.03 -1.10 0.04
C ARG A 106 -23.22 0.19 0.85
N GLN A 107 -23.08 0.10 2.18
CA GLN A 107 -23.07 1.27 3.06
C GLN A 107 -21.75 2.05 3.01
N ILE A 108 -20.67 1.40 2.55
CA ILE A 108 -19.39 2.05 2.24
C ILE A 108 -18.93 1.64 0.84
N SER A 109 -18.17 2.52 0.19
CA SER A 109 -17.69 2.33 -1.19
C SER A 109 -16.55 1.31 -1.29
N ASN A 110 -16.17 0.90 -2.51
CA ASN A 110 -14.99 0.08 -2.73
C ASN A 110 -13.72 0.80 -2.29
N PHE A 111 -13.56 2.07 -2.69
CA PHE A 111 -12.43 2.92 -2.27
C PHE A 111 -12.31 2.99 -0.74
N GLU A 112 -13.41 3.29 -0.06
CA GLU A 112 -13.41 3.39 1.40
C GLU A 112 -13.09 2.05 2.06
N TYR A 113 -13.60 0.94 1.51
CA TYR A 113 -13.29 -0.39 2.02
C TYR A 113 -11.82 -0.76 1.86
N ILE A 114 -11.22 -0.52 0.69
CA ILE A 114 -9.80 -0.79 0.45
C ILE A 114 -8.92 0.08 1.37
N MET A 115 -9.26 1.36 1.56
CA MET A 115 -8.57 2.23 2.53
C MET A 115 -8.62 1.66 3.94
N ARG A 116 -9.80 1.22 4.38
CA ARG A 116 -10.02 0.61 5.69
C ARG A 116 -9.21 -0.67 5.87
N LEU A 117 -9.16 -1.55 4.86
CA LEU A 117 -8.32 -2.76 4.89
C LEU A 117 -6.83 -2.41 4.99
N ASN A 118 -6.35 -1.44 4.20
CA ASN A 118 -4.97 -0.96 4.25
C ASN A 118 -4.59 -0.50 5.67
N VAL A 119 -5.42 0.36 6.30
CA VAL A 119 -5.18 0.87 7.66
C VAL A 119 -5.06 -0.26 8.69
N ILE A 120 -5.95 -1.26 8.62
CA ILE A 120 -5.91 -2.38 9.58
C ILE A 120 -4.76 -3.32 9.31
N ALA A 121 -4.42 -3.54 8.05
CA ALA A 121 -3.24 -4.31 7.64
C ALA A 121 -1.92 -3.61 8.00
N GLY A 122 -1.97 -2.42 8.60
CA GLY A 122 -0.82 -1.68 9.11
C GLY A 122 -0.17 -0.77 8.07
N ARG A 123 -0.85 -0.51 6.94
CA ARG A 123 -0.39 0.48 5.96
C ARG A 123 -0.61 1.91 6.48
N SER A 124 0.28 2.83 6.11
CA SER A 124 0.30 4.19 6.61
C SER A 124 0.92 5.17 5.61
N TYR A 125 0.43 6.40 5.60
CA TYR A 125 1.06 7.52 4.89
C TYR A 125 2.32 8.05 5.61
N ASN A 126 2.52 7.72 6.90
CA ASN A 126 3.70 8.11 7.67
C ASN A 126 4.90 7.18 7.44
N ASP A 127 4.73 6.06 6.75
CA ASP A 127 5.79 5.12 6.39
C ASP A 127 5.63 4.69 4.92
N LEU A 128 6.43 5.30 4.03
CA LEU A 128 6.43 5.01 2.59
C LEU A 128 6.72 3.53 2.27
N THR A 129 7.45 2.83 3.14
CA THR A 129 7.74 1.40 2.94
C THR A 129 6.52 0.52 3.16
N GLN A 130 5.48 1.08 3.79
CA GLN A 130 4.21 0.45 4.08
C GLN A 130 3.03 1.31 3.61
N TYR A 131 3.14 1.93 2.45
CA TYR A 131 2.09 2.77 1.87
C TYR A 131 0.81 1.98 1.53
N PRO A 132 -0.38 2.62 1.54
CA PRO A 132 -1.61 1.97 1.07
C PRO A 132 -1.50 1.48 -0.38
N VAL A 133 -2.04 0.29 -0.64
CA VAL A 133 -2.02 -0.38 -1.96
C VAL A 133 -3.43 -0.47 -2.52
N PHE A 134 -3.58 -0.17 -3.81
CA PHE A 134 -4.81 -0.25 -4.58
C PHE A 134 -4.61 -1.10 -5.83
N PRO A 135 -5.64 -1.80 -6.33
CA PRO A 135 -5.51 -2.57 -7.56
C PRO A 135 -5.40 -1.65 -8.78
N TRP A 136 -4.62 -2.07 -9.77
CA TRP A 136 -4.97 -1.74 -11.15
C TRP A 136 -6.38 -2.23 -11.45
N VAL A 137 -7.24 -1.36 -11.98
CA VAL A 137 -8.65 -1.67 -12.29
C VAL A 137 -8.89 -1.73 -13.79
N ILE A 138 -8.44 -0.72 -14.52
CA ILE A 138 -8.60 -0.62 -15.97
C ILE A 138 -7.40 -1.31 -16.64
N SER A 139 -7.65 -2.01 -17.74
CA SER A 139 -6.66 -2.61 -18.63
C SER A 139 -6.56 -1.89 -19.98
N ASP A 140 -7.55 -1.06 -20.34
CA ASP A 140 -7.60 -0.29 -21.57
C ASP A 140 -7.15 1.16 -21.38
N TYR A 141 -5.92 1.45 -21.84
CA TYR A 141 -5.34 2.79 -21.84
C TYR A 141 -5.10 3.33 -23.26
N THR A 142 -5.70 2.71 -24.29
CA THR A 142 -5.46 3.05 -25.70
C THR A 142 -6.71 3.49 -26.44
N SER A 143 -7.91 3.09 -26.01
CA SER A 143 -9.16 3.48 -26.65
C SER A 143 -9.50 4.97 -26.47
N ASP A 144 -10.18 5.55 -27.45
CA ASP A 144 -10.73 6.92 -27.40
C ASP A 144 -11.87 7.09 -26.39
N THR A 145 -12.53 5.99 -26.02
CA THR A 145 -13.64 5.97 -25.06
C THR A 145 -13.49 4.81 -24.10
N LEU A 146 -13.72 5.05 -22.82
CA LEU A 146 -13.69 4.02 -21.78
C LEU A 146 -15.08 3.40 -21.60
N ASP A 147 -15.26 2.17 -22.09
CA ASP A 147 -16.53 1.44 -21.97
C ASP A 147 -16.57 0.57 -20.70
N LEU A 148 -17.13 1.11 -19.61
CA LEU A 148 -17.27 0.39 -18.35
C LEU A 148 -18.32 -0.74 -18.38
N SER A 149 -19.04 -0.91 -19.49
CA SER A 149 -19.92 -2.07 -19.69
C SER A 149 -19.20 -3.28 -20.29
N ASN A 150 -18.03 -3.05 -20.91
CA ASN A 150 -17.22 -4.10 -21.52
C ASN A 150 -16.29 -4.76 -20.49
N PRO A 151 -16.43 -6.07 -20.21
CA PRO A 151 -15.53 -6.76 -19.29
C PRO A 151 -14.05 -6.70 -19.69
N ALA A 152 -13.74 -6.56 -20.99
CA ALA A 152 -12.36 -6.49 -21.48
C ALA A 152 -11.64 -5.18 -21.07
N THR A 153 -12.37 -4.14 -20.67
CA THR A 153 -11.82 -2.88 -20.16
C THR A 153 -11.21 -3.05 -18.77
N PHE A 154 -11.55 -4.11 -18.05
CA PHE A 154 -11.11 -4.35 -16.68
C PHE A 154 -9.96 -5.37 -16.63
N ARG A 155 -9.07 -5.14 -15.67
CA ARG A 155 -8.09 -6.12 -15.22
C ARG A 155 -8.80 -7.29 -14.52
N ASP A 156 -8.30 -8.50 -14.75
CA ASP A 156 -8.69 -9.68 -13.98
C ASP A 156 -8.18 -9.57 -12.52
N LEU A 157 -9.08 -9.20 -11.61
CA LEU A 157 -8.82 -9.01 -10.18
C LEU A 157 -8.57 -10.32 -9.42
N GLU A 158 -8.78 -11.48 -10.04
CA GLU A 158 -8.47 -12.77 -9.43
C GLU A 158 -6.98 -13.13 -9.49
N LYS A 159 -6.23 -12.45 -10.38
CA LYS A 159 -4.83 -12.72 -10.63
C LYS A 159 -3.94 -11.61 -10.09
N PRO A 160 -2.75 -11.91 -9.54
CA PRO A 160 -1.75 -10.88 -9.31
C PRO A 160 -1.24 -10.31 -10.63
N ILE A 161 -0.64 -9.12 -10.61
CA ILE A 161 -0.11 -8.44 -11.80
C ILE A 161 0.80 -9.36 -12.63
N GLY A 162 1.70 -10.08 -11.96
CA GLY A 162 2.64 -11.01 -12.60
C GLY A 162 1.98 -12.13 -13.41
N ALA A 163 0.74 -12.49 -13.09
CA ALA A 163 -0.01 -13.59 -13.71
C ALA A 163 -1.01 -13.14 -14.80
N LEU A 164 -1.06 -11.85 -15.14
CA LEU A 164 -1.97 -11.35 -16.18
C LEU A 164 -1.57 -11.78 -17.60
N SER A 165 -0.27 -11.85 -17.88
CA SER A 165 0.26 -12.18 -19.20
C SER A 165 0.76 -13.63 -19.21
N PRO A 166 0.17 -14.54 -20.03
CA PRO A 166 0.50 -15.97 -20.01
C PRO A 166 1.99 -16.26 -20.24
N ASP A 167 2.59 -15.70 -21.28
CA ASP A 167 4.00 -15.92 -21.64
C ASP A 167 4.95 -15.46 -20.52
N ARG A 168 4.59 -14.36 -19.84
CA ARG A 168 5.35 -13.84 -18.71
C ARG A 168 5.20 -14.70 -17.46
N LEU A 169 3.98 -15.20 -17.21
CA LEU A 169 3.70 -16.10 -16.12
C LEU A 169 4.52 -17.38 -16.25
N GLU A 170 4.65 -17.93 -17.46
CA GLU A 170 5.51 -19.10 -17.73
C GLU A 170 6.95 -18.84 -17.27
N ALA A 171 7.54 -17.70 -17.62
CA ALA A 171 8.89 -17.34 -17.16
C ALA A 171 9.02 -17.20 -15.63
N PHE A 172 7.99 -16.69 -14.95
CA PHE A 172 7.98 -16.65 -13.48
C PHE A 172 7.88 -18.05 -12.87
N LEU A 173 7.07 -18.93 -13.46
CA LEU A 173 6.91 -20.30 -13.02
C LEU A 173 8.19 -21.12 -13.26
N ASP A 174 8.86 -20.93 -14.39
CA ASP A 174 10.14 -21.60 -14.69
C ASP A 174 11.20 -21.24 -13.65
N ARG A 175 11.32 -19.96 -13.29
CA ARG A 175 12.20 -19.53 -12.18
C ARG A 175 11.78 -20.19 -10.88
N TYR A 176 10.50 -20.17 -10.55
CA TYR A 176 9.98 -20.74 -9.31
C TYR A 176 10.26 -22.24 -9.20
N GLN A 177 10.03 -23.00 -10.27
CA GLN A 177 10.34 -24.44 -10.32
C GLN A 177 11.84 -24.71 -10.26
N SER A 178 12.66 -23.88 -10.91
CA SER A 178 14.12 -23.99 -10.82
C SER A 178 14.62 -23.80 -9.39
N LEU A 179 14.08 -22.82 -8.65
CA LEU A 179 14.38 -22.61 -7.23
C LEU A 179 13.90 -23.78 -6.35
N LYS A 180 12.80 -24.45 -6.70
CA LYS A 180 12.35 -25.67 -6.02
C LYS A 180 13.28 -26.87 -6.22
N LEU A 181 13.89 -26.98 -7.40
CA LEU A 181 14.80 -28.09 -7.75
C LEU A 181 16.17 -27.99 -7.07
N VAL A 182 16.62 -26.77 -6.76
CA VAL A 182 17.87 -26.51 -6.03
C VAL A 182 17.55 -25.75 -4.74
N PRO A 183 17.09 -26.44 -3.68
CA PRO A 183 16.64 -25.79 -2.47
C PRO A 183 17.79 -25.07 -1.76
N ASP A 184 17.61 -23.78 -1.50
CA ASP A 184 18.44 -23.01 -0.59
C ASP A 184 17.74 -22.96 0.79
N PRO A 185 18.35 -23.50 1.86
CA PRO A 185 17.79 -23.43 3.21
C PRO A 185 17.50 -22.01 3.71
N GLN A 186 18.20 -21.01 3.16
CA GLN A 186 18.08 -19.60 3.56
C GLN A 186 17.14 -18.80 2.65
N MET A 187 16.80 -19.33 1.47
CA MET A 187 15.98 -18.63 0.49
C MET A 187 14.91 -19.57 -0.09
N PRO A 188 13.70 -19.55 0.50
CA PRO A 188 12.55 -20.24 -0.07
C PRO A 188 12.29 -19.81 -1.52
N PRO A 189 11.76 -20.71 -2.37
CA PRO A 189 11.44 -20.40 -3.76
C PRO A 189 10.36 -19.31 -3.83
N PHE A 190 10.45 -18.44 -4.84
CA PHE A 190 9.51 -17.34 -5.05
C PHE A 190 9.24 -17.10 -6.53
N MET A 191 8.08 -16.53 -6.83
CA MET A 191 7.69 -16.14 -8.19
C MET A 191 8.09 -14.72 -8.50
N TYR A 192 8.11 -13.81 -7.52
CA TYR A 192 8.40 -12.38 -7.72
C TYR A 192 9.52 -11.88 -6.81
N GLY A 193 10.62 -11.42 -7.40
CA GLY A 193 11.74 -10.78 -6.69
C GLY A 193 11.53 -9.29 -6.44
N SER A 194 10.67 -8.64 -7.23
CA SER A 194 10.15 -7.30 -6.95
C SER A 194 8.78 -7.40 -6.28
N HIS A 195 8.41 -6.36 -5.56
CA HIS A 195 7.16 -6.30 -4.80
C HIS A 195 6.20 -5.28 -5.42
N TYR A 196 4.89 -5.49 -5.25
CA TYR A 196 3.86 -4.60 -5.80
C TYR A 196 3.79 -3.24 -5.10
N SER A 197 4.47 -3.07 -3.96
CA SER A 197 4.49 -1.85 -3.15
C SER A 197 5.83 -1.69 -2.46
N SER A 198 6.50 -0.56 -2.69
CA SER A 198 7.70 -0.14 -1.94
C SER A 198 7.77 1.38 -1.93
N ALA A 199 8.68 1.96 -1.14
CA ALA A 199 8.91 3.40 -1.16
C ALA A 199 9.25 3.91 -2.58
N GLY A 200 10.05 3.15 -3.34
CA GLY A 200 10.35 3.48 -4.74
C GLY A 200 9.12 3.50 -5.64
N VAL A 201 8.15 2.60 -5.45
CA VAL A 201 6.88 2.60 -6.19
C VAL A 201 6.07 3.86 -5.90
N VAL A 202 5.98 4.25 -4.63
CA VAL A 202 5.23 5.45 -4.22
C VAL A 202 5.88 6.71 -4.79
N LEU A 203 7.19 6.82 -4.66
CA LEU A 203 7.95 7.95 -5.18
C LEU A 203 7.90 8.01 -6.71
N HIS A 204 7.88 6.88 -7.40
CA HIS A 204 7.67 6.82 -8.85
C HIS A 204 6.34 7.49 -9.24
N TYR A 205 5.23 7.15 -8.58
CA TYR A 205 3.92 7.75 -8.87
C TYR A 205 3.81 9.21 -8.44
N LEU A 206 4.37 9.57 -7.27
CA LEU A 206 4.21 10.90 -6.66
C LEU A 206 5.35 11.87 -6.96
N ILE A 207 6.27 11.55 -7.89
CA ILE A 207 7.47 12.33 -8.18
C ILE A 207 7.22 13.82 -8.51
N ARG A 208 6.00 14.18 -8.91
CA ARG A 208 5.58 15.56 -9.23
C ARG A 208 5.07 16.37 -8.03
N GLN A 209 4.94 15.75 -6.86
CA GLN A 209 4.38 16.35 -5.66
C GLN A 209 5.43 16.44 -4.55
N GLU A 210 5.58 17.61 -3.94
CA GLU A 210 6.37 17.72 -2.71
C GLU A 210 5.59 17.16 -1.52
N PRO A 211 6.25 16.53 -0.52
CA PRO A 211 7.70 16.36 -0.38
C PRO A 211 8.30 15.17 -1.17
N TYR A 212 7.48 14.42 -1.91
CA TYR A 212 7.90 13.19 -2.60
C TYR A 212 8.93 13.44 -3.70
N THR A 213 8.89 14.59 -4.37
CA THR A 213 9.95 15.01 -5.31
C THR A 213 11.32 15.06 -4.62
N SER A 214 11.41 15.77 -3.49
CA SER A 214 12.66 15.84 -2.71
C SER A 214 13.12 14.44 -2.26
N MET A 215 12.20 13.61 -1.79
CA MET A 215 12.51 12.25 -1.35
C MET A 215 12.95 11.33 -2.50
N ALA A 216 12.40 11.50 -3.70
CA ALA A 216 12.84 10.77 -4.89
C ALA A 216 14.26 11.18 -5.31
N ILE A 217 14.58 12.48 -5.24
CA ILE A 217 15.93 13.00 -5.49
C ILE A 217 16.92 12.42 -4.49
N ASP A 218 16.57 12.39 -3.20
CA ASP A 218 17.41 11.82 -2.14
C ASP A 218 17.64 10.31 -2.35
N LEU A 219 16.61 9.57 -2.77
CA LEU A 219 16.72 8.15 -3.10
C LEU A 219 17.67 7.88 -4.29
N HIS A 220 17.85 8.86 -5.17
CA HIS A 220 18.64 8.76 -6.39
C HIS A 220 19.91 9.63 -6.35
N ASP A 221 20.56 9.69 -5.17
CA ASP A 221 21.85 10.35 -4.94
C ASP A 221 21.88 11.84 -5.34
N GLY A 222 20.79 12.56 -5.03
CA GLY A 222 20.71 14.01 -5.23
C GLY A 222 20.31 14.45 -6.64
N ARG A 223 19.74 13.55 -7.45
CA ARG A 223 19.21 13.86 -8.80
C ARG A 223 17.95 13.06 -9.12
N PHE A 224 17.23 13.45 -10.17
CA PHE A 224 16.18 12.60 -10.74
C PHE A 224 16.76 11.32 -11.36
N ASP A 225 15.95 10.27 -11.39
CA ASP A 225 16.28 9.03 -12.11
C ASP A 225 16.31 9.24 -13.64
N CYS A 226 16.71 8.20 -14.38
CA CYS A 226 16.63 8.16 -15.83
C CYS A 226 15.20 8.51 -16.31
N PRO A 227 15.04 9.46 -17.25
CA PRO A 227 13.72 9.91 -17.74
C PRO A 227 12.81 8.75 -18.18
N ASP A 228 13.35 7.75 -18.87
CA ASP A 228 12.62 6.58 -19.37
C ASP A 228 12.12 5.64 -18.25
N ARG A 229 12.58 5.80 -17.01
CA ARG A 229 12.11 5.05 -15.84
C ARG A 229 11.11 5.83 -14.98
N LEU A 230 10.89 7.10 -15.28
CA LEU A 230 9.96 7.93 -14.54
C LEU A 230 8.51 7.58 -14.88
N PHE A 231 7.58 7.94 -14.01
CA PHE A 231 6.15 7.86 -14.32
C PHE A 231 5.80 8.97 -15.31
N PHE A 232 5.88 8.72 -16.62
CA PHE A 232 5.59 9.74 -17.64
C PHE A 232 4.37 9.42 -18.51
N ASN A 233 3.92 8.17 -18.55
CA ASN A 233 2.76 7.75 -19.34
C ASN A 233 2.03 6.59 -18.65
N VAL A 234 0.71 6.71 -18.48
CA VAL A 234 -0.10 5.69 -17.80
C VAL A 234 -0.13 4.38 -18.58
N HIS A 235 -0.27 4.43 -19.90
CA HIS A 235 -0.24 3.25 -20.78
C HIS A 235 1.10 2.52 -20.67
N GLU A 236 2.22 3.23 -20.80
CA GLU A 236 3.56 2.63 -20.68
C GLU A 236 3.80 2.02 -19.29
N SER A 237 3.26 2.66 -18.24
CA SER A 237 3.38 2.15 -16.87
C SER A 237 2.61 0.84 -16.70
N TYR A 238 1.38 0.75 -17.22
CA TYR A 238 0.58 -0.48 -17.21
C TYR A 238 1.21 -1.57 -18.08
N ALA A 239 1.72 -1.20 -19.26
CA ALA A 239 2.42 -2.10 -20.18
C ALA A 239 3.68 -2.66 -19.51
N SER A 240 4.50 -1.83 -18.85
CA SER A 240 5.66 -2.28 -18.07
C SER A 240 5.25 -3.26 -16.98
N CYS A 241 4.22 -2.92 -16.18
CA CYS A 241 3.68 -3.79 -15.13
C CYS A 241 3.15 -5.13 -15.68
N THR A 242 2.78 -5.22 -16.95
CA THR A 242 2.21 -6.44 -17.57
C THR A 242 3.19 -7.20 -18.48
N THR A 243 4.35 -6.64 -18.81
CA THR A 243 5.33 -7.25 -19.72
C THR A 243 6.72 -7.44 -19.10
N SER A 244 7.17 -6.56 -18.20
CA SER A 244 8.49 -6.66 -17.59
C SER A 244 8.53 -7.73 -16.49
N MET A 245 9.65 -8.46 -16.41
CA MET A 245 9.92 -9.48 -15.37
C MET A 245 10.29 -8.88 -14.01
N THR A 246 10.59 -7.57 -13.97
CA THR A 246 10.99 -6.85 -12.75
C THR A 246 9.92 -5.87 -12.27
N ASP A 247 8.79 -5.77 -12.98
CA ASP A 247 7.74 -4.82 -12.69
C ASP A 247 6.40 -5.52 -12.44
N VAL A 248 5.98 -5.55 -11.18
CA VAL A 248 4.70 -6.11 -10.73
C VAL A 248 3.95 -5.12 -9.82
N LYS A 249 4.20 -3.82 -9.99
CA LYS A 249 3.63 -2.75 -9.15
C LYS A 249 2.10 -2.76 -9.22
N GLU A 250 1.47 -2.62 -8.05
CA GLU A 250 0.07 -2.23 -7.93
C GLU A 250 -0.03 -0.70 -7.72
N LEU A 251 -1.25 -0.17 -7.74
CA LEU A 251 -1.50 1.26 -7.66
C LEU A 251 -1.48 1.80 -6.22
N ILE A 252 -1.50 3.13 -6.13
CA ILE A 252 -1.70 3.90 -4.90
C ILE A 252 -3.09 4.59 -4.90
N PRO A 253 -3.65 4.95 -3.74
CA PRO A 253 -4.98 5.58 -3.63
C PRO A 253 -5.14 6.85 -4.47
N GLU A 254 -4.06 7.62 -4.63
CA GLU A 254 -4.03 8.94 -5.26
C GLU A 254 -4.48 8.91 -6.72
N LEU A 255 -4.28 7.79 -7.43
CA LEU A 255 -4.79 7.60 -8.80
C LEU A 255 -6.32 7.55 -8.89
N PHE A 256 -7.02 7.55 -7.76
CA PHE A 256 -8.48 7.58 -7.68
C PHE A 256 -9.02 8.84 -6.97
N CYS A 257 -8.15 9.75 -6.51
CA CYS A 257 -8.59 10.93 -5.76
C CYS A 257 -7.74 12.20 -5.87
N MET A 258 -6.56 12.18 -6.50
CA MET A 258 -5.62 13.31 -6.52
C MET A 258 -5.08 13.59 -7.95
N PRO A 259 -5.83 14.31 -8.79
CA PRO A 259 -5.43 14.61 -10.18
C PRO A 259 -4.12 15.41 -10.28
N GLU A 260 -3.78 16.19 -9.26
CA GLU A 260 -2.58 17.01 -9.20
C GLU A 260 -1.29 16.19 -9.37
N MET A 261 -1.28 14.91 -8.95
CA MET A 261 -0.10 14.04 -9.10
C MET A 261 0.33 13.86 -10.55
N LEU A 262 -0.59 14.07 -11.50
CA LEU A 262 -0.36 13.89 -12.94
C LEU A 262 0.20 15.16 -13.60
N LEU A 263 0.24 16.28 -12.88
CA LEU A 263 0.66 17.59 -13.41
C LEU A 263 2.04 17.97 -12.91
N ASN A 264 2.90 18.43 -13.82
CA ASN A 264 4.17 19.07 -13.45
C ASN A 264 3.98 20.55 -13.09
N SER A 265 3.10 20.84 -12.12
CA SER A 265 2.75 22.22 -11.74
C SER A 265 3.96 23.03 -11.23
N ASN A 266 4.93 22.34 -10.63
CA ASN A 266 6.17 22.93 -10.11
C ASN A 266 7.25 23.13 -11.20
N LYS A 267 7.01 22.68 -12.44
CA LYS A 267 7.93 22.79 -13.57
C LYS A 267 9.30 22.17 -13.30
N PHE A 268 9.31 20.98 -12.68
CA PHE A 268 10.53 20.22 -12.47
C PHE A 268 11.16 19.79 -13.79
N GLY A 269 12.50 19.81 -13.85
CA GLY A 269 13.27 19.39 -15.02
C GLY A 269 13.54 17.89 -15.01
N PHE A 270 12.58 17.09 -15.46
CA PHE A 270 12.68 15.62 -15.49
C PHE A 270 13.55 15.05 -16.62
N GLY A 271 14.08 15.89 -17.50
CA GLY A 271 14.92 15.49 -18.63
C GLY A 271 14.13 15.07 -19.86
N THR A 272 14.77 14.28 -20.72
CA THR A 272 14.27 13.91 -22.04
C THR A 272 14.39 12.41 -22.22
N LEU A 273 13.34 11.79 -22.74
CA LEU A 273 13.29 10.38 -23.13
C LEU A 273 14.27 10.08 -24.26
N GLN A 274 14.57 8.80 -24.50
CA GLN A 274 15.46 8.39 -25.59
C GLN A 274 14.95 8.79 -26.98
N ASP A 275 13.63 8.92 -27.15
CA ASP A 275 13.00 9.36 -28.40
C ASP A 275 13.06 10.88 -28.62
N GLY A 276 13.62 11.64 -27.68
CA GLY A 276 13.75 13.09 -27.74
C GLY A 276 12.60 13.87 -27.13
N ASN A 277 11.54 13.21 -26.64
CA ASN A 277 10.42 13.89 -25.99
C ASN A 277 10.78 14.29 -24.54
N ALA A 278 10.44 15.51 -24.15
CA ALA A 278 10.65 15.98 -22.78
C ALA A 278 9.65 15.33 -21.81
N VAL A 279 10.13 14.96 -20.62
CA VAL A 279 9.25 14.48 -19.54
C VAL A 279 8.68 15.69 -18.81
N ASP A 280 7.35 15.81 -18.79
CA ASP A 280 6.61 16.87 -18.09
C ASP A 280 5.43 16.27 -17.31
N SER A 281 4.21 16.74 -17.54
CA SER A 281 2.97 16.15 -17.01
C SER A 281 2.76 14.76 -17.60
N VAL A 282 2.09 13.89 -16.86
CA VAL A 282 1.87 12.49 -17.25
C VAL A 282 0.99 12.44 -18.50
N VAL A 283 1.43 11.69 -19.51
CA VAL A 283 0.63 11.39 -20.69
C VAL A 283 -0.52 10.47 -20.30
N LEU A 284 -1.74 10.97 -20.54
CA LEU A 284 -2.99 10.31 -20.18
C LEU A 284 -3.54 9.50 -21.37
N PRO A 285 -4.34 8.46 -21.09
CA PRO A 285 -5.01 7.70 -22.14
C PRO A 285 -6.00 8.58 -22.92
N PRO A 286 -6.30 8.27 -24.21
CA PRO A 286 -7.15 9.11 -25.06
C PRO A 286 -8.53 9.39 -24.48
N TRP A 287 -9.15 8.41 -23.80
CA TRP A 287 -10.44 8.57 -23.14
C TRP A 287 -10.47 9.64 -22.04
N ALA A 288 -9.32 10.03 -21.48
CA ALA A 288 -9.23 11.12 -20.51
C ALA A 288 -9.10 12.50 -21.16
N LYS A 289 -8.96 12.58 -22.49
CA LYS A 289 -8.93 13.82 -23.29
C LYS A 289 -7.90 14.85 -22.80
N GLY A 290 -6.79 14.37 -22.25
CA GLY A 290 -5.74 15.21 -21.68
C GLY A 290 -6.12 15.93 -20.38
N ASP A 291 -7.22 15.56 -19.72
CA ASP A 291 -7.67 16.14 -18.46
C ASP A 291 -7.40 15.19 -17.27
N PRO A 292 -6.48 15.55 -16.35
CA PRO A 292 -6.21 14.78 -15.13
C PRO A 292 -7.44 14.57 -14.24
N TRP A 293 -8.36 15.52 -14.19
CA TRP A 293 -9.57 15.40 -13.37
C TRP A 293 -10.52 14.38 -13.98
N GLU A 294 -10.69 14.39 -15.30
CA GLU A 294 -11.47 13.38 -16.00
C GLU A 294 -10.86 11.99 -15.87
N PHE A 295 -9.52 11.90 -15.95
CA PHE A 295 -8.80 10.65 -15.69
C PHE A 295 -9.14 10.08 -14.30
N VAL A 296 -8.98 10.89 -13.25
CA VAL A 296 -9.26 10.46 -11.86
C VAL A 296 -10.75 10.15 -11.66
N ARG A 297 -11.65 10.94 -12.26
CA ARG A 297 -13.10 10.71 -12.20
C ARG A 297 -13.46 9.34 -12.78
N LEU A 298 -12.92 9.01 -13.96
CA LEU A 298 -13.16 7.73 -14.64
C LEU A 298 -12.47 6.55 -13.94
N HIS A 299 -11.26 6.73 -13.38
CA HIS A 299 -10.63 5.73 -12.52
C HIS A 299 -11.49 5.39 -11.31
N LYS A 300 -12.04 6.42 -10.65
CA LYS A 300 -12.94 6.24 -9.50
C LYS A 300 -14.26 5.60 -9.91
N GLU A 301 -14.83 5.99 -11.04
CA GLU A 301 -16.05 5.39 -11.60
C GLU A 301 -15.84 3.90 -11.92
N ALA A 302 -14.71 3.55 -12.53
CA ALA A 302 -14.33 2.16 -12.81
C ALA A 302 -14.17 1.35 -11.52
N LEU A 303 -13.48 1.89 -10.51
CA LEU A 303 -13.30 1.26 -9.20
C LEU A 303 -14.63 0.99 -8.49
N GLU A 304 -15.61 1.89 -8.62
CA GLU A 304 -16.93 1.75 -7.99
C GLU A 304 -17.96 1.01 -8.86
N SER A 305 -17.57 0.56 -10.06
CA SER A 305 -18.45 -0.18 -10.98
C SER A 305 -18.97 -1.50 -10.41
N GLU A 306 -20.05 -2.02 -11.01
CA GLU A 306 -20.57 -3.36 -10.66
C GLU A 306 -19.59 -4.48 -10.98
N HIS A 307 -18.82 -4.33 -12.06
CA HIS A 307 -17.78 -5.29 -12.45
C HIS A 307 -16.75 -5.44 -11.33
N VAL A 308 -16.20 -4.33 -10.84
CA VAL A 308 -15.22 -4.35 -9.74
C VAL A 308 -15.88 -4.78 -8.44
N SER A 309 -17.06 -4.26 -8.11
CA SER A 309 -17.78 -4.64 -6.89
C SER A 309 -18.00 -6.16 -6.78
N SER A 310 -18.31 -6.81 -7.90
CA SER A 310 -18.53 -8.25 -7.96
C SER A 310 -17.24 -9.07 -7.85
N ASN A 311 -16.07 -8.49 -8.10
CA ASN A 311 -14.79 -9.21 -8.18
C ASN A 311 -13.71 -8.76 -7.17
N LEU A 312 -13.89 -7.62 -6.50
CA LEU A 312 -12.87 -7.02 -5.64
C LEU A 312 -12.45 -7.92 -4.47
N HIS A 313 -13.35 -8.74 -3.93
CA HIS A 313 -13.04 -9.72 -2.89
C HIS A 313 -11.91 -10.67 -3.30
N LYS A 314 -11.79 -11.01 -4.59
CA LYS A 314 -10.73 -11.88 -5.10
C LYS A 314 -9.35 -11.21 -5.05
N TRP A 315 -9.28 -9.92 -5.34
CA TRP A 315 -8.05 -9.15 -5.18
C TRP A 315 -7.70 -8.97 -3.69
N VAL A 316 -8.71 -8.77 -2.84
CA VAL A 316 -8.51 -8.75 -1.39
C VAL A 316 -7.93 -10.08 -0.89
N ASP A 317 -8.35 -11.23 -1.44
CA ASP A 317 -7.76 -12.52 -1.11
C ASP A 317 -6.27 -12.62 -1.42
N LEU A 318 -5.82 -12.02 -2.53
CA LEU A 318 -4.40 -11.99 -2.92
C LEU A 318 -3.56 -11.11 -1.97
N ILE A 319 -4.06 -9.92 -1.63
CA ILE A 319 -3.27 -8.90 -0.93
C ILE A 319 -3.38 -9.00 0.58
N PHE A 320 -4.57 -9.30 1.11
CA PHE A 320 -4.87 -9.29 2.55
C PHE A 320 -5.44 -10.62 3.06
N GLY A 321 -5.87 -11.53 2.17
CA GLY A 321 -6.60 -12.73 2.55
C GLY A 321 -5.81 -14.02 2.40
N TYR A 322 -6.54 -15.11 2.19
CA TYR A 322 -5.99 -16.46 2.29
C TYR A 322 -5.01 -16.83 1.16
N LYS A 323 -5.09 -16.15 0.00
CA LYS A 323 -4.16 -16.33 -1.12
C LYS A 323 -2.87 -15.52 -0.98
N GLN A 324 -2.66 -14.82 0.14
CA GLN A 324 -1.41 -14.09 0.40
C GLN A 324 -0.22 -15.03 0.64
N ARG A 325 -0.44 -16.20 1.26
CA ARG A 325 0.62 -17.14 1.68
C ARG A 325 0.18 -18.61 1.56
N GLY A 326 1.15 -19.52 1.66
CA GLY A 326 0.90 -20.97 1.69
C GLY A 326 0.42 -21.54 0.36
N PRO A 327 -0.16 -22.75 0.34
CA PRO A 327 -0.56 -23.43 -0.89
C PRO A 327 -1.51 -22.62 -1.77
N ALA A 328 -2.46 -21.89 -1.17
CA ALA A 328 -3.39 -21.03 -1.90
C ALA A 328 -2.68 -19.87 -2.64
N SER A 329 -1.56 -19.37 -2.11
CA SER A 329 -0.72 -18.39 -2.79
C SER A 329 0.03 -19.00 -3.97
N GLU A 330 0.54 -20.22 -3.83
CA GLU A 330 1.19 -20.94 -4.93
C GLU A 330 0.21 -21.21 -6.08
N GLU A 331 -1.00 -21.70 -5.76
CA GLU A 331 -2.07 -21.95 -6.74
C GLU A 331 -2.52 -20.66 -7.46
N ALA A 332 -2.52 -19.54 -6.74
CA ALA A 332 -2.88 -18.22 -7.28
C ALA A 332 -1.72 -17.51 -7.99
N ASN A 333 -0.55 -18.15 -8.07
CA ASN A 333 0.69 -17.57 -8.60
C ASN A 333 1.11 -16.27 -7.87
N ASN A 334 1.05 -16.23 -6.54
CA ASN A 334 1.13 -15.01 -5.74
C ASN A 334 2.29 -15.01 -4.71
N VAL A 335 3.40 -15.69 -5.04
CA VAL A 335 4.52 -15.89 -4.09
C VAL A 335 5.62 -14.85 -4.31
N PHE A 336 5.80 -13.95 -3.35
CA PHE A 336 6.85 -12.92 -3.34
C PHE A 336 8.11 -13.41 -2.62
N PHE A 337 9.17 -12.61 -2.68
CA PHE A 337 10.40 -12.88 -1.95
C PHE A 337 10.16 -12.98 -0.44
N TYR A 338 10.79 -13.95 0.23
CA TYR A 338 10.45 -14.34 1.61
C TYR A 338 10.62 -13.20 2.63
N LEU A 339 11.62 -12.32 2.45
CA LEU A 339 11.85 -11.16 3.32
C LEU A 339 10.75 -10.10 3.24
N THR A 340 9.83 -10.18 2.28
CA THR A 340 8.69 -9.26 2.22
C THR A 340 7.59 -9.63 3.22
N TYR A 341 7.60 -10.85 3.77
CA TYR A 341 6.54 -11.35 4.63
C TYR A 341 6.88 -11.20 6.12
N GLU A 342 5.94 -10.69 6.91
CA GLU A 342 6.00 -10.74 8.38
C GLU A 342 6.31 -12.17 8.86
N GLY A 343 7.34 -12.33 9.70
CA GLY A 343 7.79 -13.63 10.19
C GLY A 343 8.62 -14.45 9.19
N GLY A 344 8.96 -13.90 8.01
CA GLY A 344 9.86 -14.55 7.04
C GLY A 344 11.32 -14.60 7.49
N VAL A 345 11.71 -13.69 8.39
CA VAL A 345 12.99 -13.67 9.11
C VAL A 345 12.78 -13.06 10.49
N ASP A 346 13.50 -13.53 11.50
CA ASP A 346 13.61 -12.83 12.79
C ASP A 346 14.87 -11.97 12.82
N ILE A 347 14.71 -10.67 12.58
CA ILE A 347 15.79 -9.68 12.53
C ILE A 347 16.52 -9.59 13.89
N ASP A 348 15.84 -9.89 14.99
CA ASP A 348 16.40 -9.78 16.33
C ASP A 348 17.24 -11.02 16.71
N GLU A 349 17.10 -12.13 15.98
CA GLU A 349 17.94 -13.33 16.11
C GLU A 349 19.22 -13.31 15.25
N ILE A 350 19.36 -12.34 14.34
CA ILE A 350 20.57 -12.18 13.51
C ILE A 350 21.71 -11.62 14.39
N GLU A 351 22.73 -12.45 14.66
CA GLU A 351 23.87 -12.07 15.49
C GLU A 351 24.87 -11.16 14.77
N ASP A 352 25.13 -11.39 13.48
CA ASP A 352 26.07 -10.60 12.71
C ASP A 352 25.48 -9.21 12.39
N PRO A 353 26.12 -8.10 12.81
CA PRO A 353 25.59 -6.75 12.60
C PRO A 353 25.47 -6.34 11.13
N GLN A 354 26.34 -6.86 10.26
CA GLN A 354 26.33 -6.54 8.84
C GLN A 354 25.17 -7.26 8.15
N ASP A 355 24.96 -8.55 8.45
CA ASP A 355 23.82 -9.32 7.94
C ASP A 355 22.49 -8.75 8.46
N LYS A 356 22.45 -8.33 9.73
CA LYS A 356 21.28 -7.66 10.32
C LYS A 356 20.97 -6.37 9.58
N HIS A 357 21.98 -5.52 9.37
CA HIS A 357 21.82 -4.27 8.63
C HIS A 357 21.38 -4.51 7.18
N ALA A 358 22.01 -5.46 6.48
CA ALA A 358 21.65 -5.81 5.11
C ALA A 358 20.20 -6.31 5.00
N THR A 359 19.76 -7.14 5.95
CA THR A 359 18.39 -7.63 6.04
C THR A 359 17.40 -6.48 6.28
N GLU A 360 17.72 -5.56 7.20
CA GLU A 360 16.89 -4.38 7.45
C GLU A 360 16.78 -3.49 6.20
N GLN A 361 17.89 -3.25 5.48
CA GLN A 361 17.88 -2.49 4.22
C GLN A 361 17.05 -3.20 3.14
N GLN A 362 17.15 -4.52 3.03
CA GLN A 362 16.38 -5.31 2.07
C GLN A 362 14.87 -5.16 2.32
N ILE A 363 14.45 -5.28 3.59
CA ILE A 363 13.05 -5.12 4.00
C ILE A 363 12.57 -3.67 3.77
N TYR A 364 13.42 -2.69 4.07
CA TYR A 364 13.09 -1.28 3.94
C TYR A 364 12.84 -0.88 2.47
N HIS A 365 13.71 -1.32 1.55
CA HIS A 365 13.70 -0.86 0.16
C HIS A 365 12.89 -1.72 -0.81
N PHE A 366 12.80 -3.04 -0.59
CA PHE A 366 12.29 -3.99 -1.58
C PHE A 366 10.87 -4.51 -1.30
N GLY A 367 10.17 -3.85 -0.38
CA GLY A 367 8.74 -4.01 -0.18
C GLY A 367 8.38 -4.88 1.01
N GLN A 368 7.22 -4.57 1.59
CA GLN A 368 6.66 -5.28 2.74
C GLN A 368 5.23 -5.68 2.39
N THR A 369 4.90 -6.96 2.51
CA THR A 369 3.54 -7.49 2.35
C THR A 369 2.68 -7.02 3.55
N PRO A 370 1.42 -6.57 3.35
CA PRO A 370 0.57 -6.16 4.46
C PRO A 370 0.28 -7.34 5.41
N SER A 371 -0.07 -7.09 6.68
CA SER A 371 -0.52 -8.20 7.53
C SER A 371 -1.75 -8.87 6.93
N GLN A 372 -1.76 -10.20 6.97
CA GLN A 372 -2.91 -11.00 6.58
C GLN A 372 -4.07 -10.72 7.55
N LEU A 373 -5.23 -10.41 6.99
CA LEU A 373 -6.43 -10.03 7.71
C LEU A 373 -7.42 -11.20 7.86
N MET A 374 -7.34 -12.20 6.99
CA MET A 374 -8.20 -13.40 7.01
C MET A 374 -7.52 -14.59 6.35
N THR A 375 -7.91 -15.79 6.78
CA THR A 375 -7.38 -17.08 6.29
C THR A 375 -8.42 -17.89 5.51
N GLU A 376 -9.64 -17.37 5.37
CA GLU A 376 -10.73 -17.94 4.59
C GLU A 376 -11.00 -17.04 3.37
N PRO A 377 -11.69 -17.55 2.33
CA PRO A 377 -12.11 -16.74 1.19
C PRO A 377 -12.90 -15.50 1.61
N HIS A 378 -12.49 -14.34 1.10
CA HIS A 378 -13.16 -13.08 1.39
C HIS A 378 -14.58 -13.11 0.80
N PRO A 379 -15.61 -12.74 1.57
CA PRO A 379 -16.97 -12.80 1.07
C PRO A 379 -17.20 -11.77 -0.04
N ALA A 380 -18.01 -12.12 -1.04
CA ALA A 380 -18.33 -11.22 -2.16
C ALA A 380 -19.22 -10.04 -1.72
N ARG A 381 -19.12 -8.92 -2.43
CA ARG A 381 -20.05 -7.78 -2.26
C ARG A 381 -21.42 -8.15 -2.81
N LEU A 382 -22.49 -7.76 -2.15
CA LEU A 382 -23.85 -8.09 -2.63
C LEU A 382 -24.18 -7.27 -3.89
N PRO A 383 -24.95 -7.84 -4.84
CA PRO A 383 -25.51 -7.09 -5.95
C PRO A 383 -26.34 -5.90 -5.47
N ALA A 384 -26.32 -4.79 -6.22
CA ALA A 384 -27.04 -3.57 -5.82
C ALA A 384 -28.53 -3.80 -5.56
N ALA A 385 -29.16 -4.67 -6.37
CA ALA A 385 -30.56 -5.02 -6.26
C ALA A 385 -30.93 -5.70 -4.93
N GLU A 386 -30.01 -6.47 -4.33
CA GLU A 386 -30.24 -7.16 -3.06
C GLU A 386 -30.17 -6.21 -1.85
N CYS A 387 -29.42 -5.12 -1.96
CA CYS A 387 -29.30 -4.14 -0.88
C CYS A 387 -30.50 -3.18 -0.78
N ILE A 388 -31.18 -2.88 -1.89
CA ILE A 388 -32.27 -1.89 -1.94
C ILE A 388 -33.53 -2.38 -1.21
N LEU A 389 -33.75 -3.70 -1.10
CA LEU A 389 -34.97 -4.28 -0.54
C LEU A 389 -35.05 -4.27 1.00
N THR A 390 -34.00 -3.83 1.71
CA THR A 390 -33.96 -3.86 3.19
C THR A 390 -34.47 -2.59 3.89
N LEU A 391 -34.87 -1.54 3.13
CA LEU A 391 -35.41 -0.30 3.72
C LEU A 391 -36.96 -0.28 3.80
N GLY A 392 -37.63 -1.40 3.51
CA GLY A 392 -39.09 -1.48 3.40
C GLY A 392 -39.78 -2.61 4.18
N SER A 393 -39.10 -3.23 5.16
CA SER A 393 -39.68 -4.31 5.98
C SER A 393 -39.66 -3.99 7.47
#